data_AF-A0A2G3E5V2-F1
#
_entry.id   AF-A0A2G3E5V2-F1
#
_cell.length_a   1.000
_cell.length_b   1.000
_cell.length_c   1.000
_cell.angle_alpha   90.00
_cell.angle_beta   90.00
_cell.angle_gamma   90.00
#
_symmetry.space_group_name_H-M   'P 1'
#
loop_
_entity.id
_entity.type
_entity.pdbx_description
1 polymer ?
#
loop_
_entity_poly.entity_id
_entity_poly.type
_entity_poly.pdbx_seq_one_letter_code
_entity_poly.pdbx_strand_id
1 'polypeptide(L)' 'MYAILKVFKNVGDELEVREAYKQLKYVFKGELYSDKKALGSLGGAVNGKTIIRSGNKYQRIR' A
#
# COMPACT_ATOMS: atom_id res chain seq x y z
N MET A 1 10.52 -8.29 -3.68
CA MET A 1 10.07 -7.80 -2.36
C MET A 1 8.84 -6.93 -2.56
N TYR A 2 7.68 -7.29 -1.98
CA TYR A 2 6.41 -6.60 -2.25
C TYR A 2 6.46 -5.13 -1.81
N ALA A 3 6.12 -4.19 -2.71
CA ALA A 3 6.16 -2.75 -2.44
C ALA A 3 5.32 -2.35 -1.21
N ILE A 4 4.24 -3.10 -0.94
CA ILE A 4 3.40 -2.89 0.23
C ILE A 4 4.14 -3.07 1.56
N LEU A 5 5.12 -3.99 1.62
CA LEU A 5 5.91 -4.25 2.84
C LEU A 5 6.94 -3.15 3.11
N LYS A 6 7.26 -2.32 2.11
CA LYS A 6 8.09 -1.12 2.30
C LYS A 6 7.29 0.02 2.95
N VAL A 7 5.98 0.06 2.71
CA VAL A 7 5.07 1.10 3.20
C VAL A 7 4.45 0.71 4.54
N PHE A 8 4.01 -0.54 4.69
CA PHE A 8 3.57 -1.14 5.94
C PHE A 8 4.62 -2.14 6.38
N LYS A 9 5.55 -1.73 7.25
CA LYS A 9 6.72 -2.55 7.61
C LYS A 9 6.36 -3.60 8.66
N ASN A 10 5.47 -3.27 9.57
CA ASN A 10 5.08 -4.13 10.68
C ASN A 10 3.59 -4.48 10.63
N VAL A 11 3.22 -5.62 11.20
CA VAL A 11 1.82 -5.96 11.44
C VAL A 11 1.25 -4.99 12.46
N GLY A 12 0.05 -4.47 12.19
CA GLY A 12 -0.59 -3.43 12.97
C GLY A 12 -0.35 -2.02 12.43
N ASP A 13 0.62 -1.81 11.53
CA ASP A 13 0.87 -0.50 10.91
C ASP A 13 -0.41 0.03 10.26
N GLU A 14 -0.77 1.27 10.60
CA GLU A 14 -1.91 1.98 10.03
C GLU A 14 -1.44 3.20 9.24
N LEU A 15 -1.99 3.36 8.05
CA LEU A 15 -1.77 4.55 7.23
C LEU A 15 -3.08 4.98 6.59
N GLU A 16 -3.28 6.30 6.48
CA GLU A 16 -4.37 6.81 5.68
C GLU A 16 -4.22 6.39 4.22
N VAL A 17 -5.34 6.20 3.52
CA VAL A 17 -5.37 5.80 2.11
C VAL A 17 -4.52 6.74 1.24
N ARG A 18 -4.57 8.05 1.51
CA ARG A 18 -3.81 9.06 0.76
C ARG A 18 -2.31 8.95 1.03
N GLU A 19 -1.91 8.75 2.28
CA GLU A 19 -0.51 8.59 2.67
C GLU A 19 0.07 7.27 2.15
N ALA A 20 -0.66 6.16 2.28
CA ALA A 20 -0.27 4.88 1.72
C ALA A 20 -0.08 4.95 0.20
N TYR A 21 -0.99 5.63 -0.51
CA TYR A 21 -0.86 5.87 -1.95
C TYR A 21 0.37 6.72 -2.29
N LYS A 22 0.58 7.83 -1.58
CA LYS A 22 1.71 8.73 -1.78
C LYS A 22 3.05 8.02 -1.54
N GLN A 23 3.16 7.22 -0.48
CA GLN A 23 4.34 6.44 -0.18
C GLN A 23 4.59 5.35 -1.23
N LEU A 24 3.55 4.64 -1.68
CA LEU A 24 3.69 3.67 -2.78
C LEU A 24 4.11 4.34 -4.09
N LYS A 25 3.56 5.50 -4.42
CA LYS A 25 3.97 6.28 -5.60
C LYS A 25 5.43 6.69 -5.51
N TYR A 26 5.91 7.04 -4.31
CA TYR A 26 7.33 7.31 -4.07
C TYR A 26 8.19 6.05 -4.22
N VAL A 27 7.73 4.89 -3.75
CA VAL A 27 8.42 3.60 -3.94
C VAL A 27 8.55 3.25 -5.43
N PHE A 28 7.53 3.55 -6.24
CA PHE A 28 7.54 3.34 -7.70
C PHE A 28 8.06 4.55 -8.48
N LYS A 29 8.70 5.53 -7.83
CA LYS A 29 9.17 6.75 -8.51
C LYS A 29 10.21 6.37 -9.57
N GLY A 30 10.00 6.83 -10.79
CA GLY A 30 10.85 6.51 -11.95
C GLY A 30 10.38 5.28 -12.75
N GLU A 31 9.38 4.54 -12.26
CA GLU A 31 8.77 3.46 -13.03
C GLU A 31 7.65 3.97 -13.93
N LEU A 32 7.53 3.37 -15.12
CA LEU A 32 6.41 3.59 -16.02
C LEU A 32 5.10 3.19 -15.33
N TYR A 33 4.09 4.06 -15.41
CA TYR A 33 2.78 3.89 -14.77
C TYR A 33 2.82 3.74 -13.24
N SER A 34 3.71 4.46 -12.56
CA SER A 34 3.84 4.47 -11.09
C SER A 34 2.49 4.65 -10.35
N ASP A 35 1.61 5.52 -10.84
CA ASP A 35 0.25 5.70 -10.30
C ASP A 35 -0.59 4.41 -10.36
N LYS A 36 -0.62 3.74 -11.53
CA LYS A 36 -1.35 2.48 -11.71
C LYS A 36 -0.76 1.37 -10.86
N LYS A 37 0.58 1.31 -10.73
CA LYS A 37 1.28 0.33 -9.88
C LYS A 37 0.97 0.53 -8.40
N ALA A 38 0.91 1.77 -7.94
CA ALA A 38 0.54 2.10 -6.57
C ALA A 38 -0.91 1.66 -6.26
N LEU A 39 -1.87 2.01 -7.13
CA LEU A 39 -3.26 1.57 -6.99
C LEU A 39 -3.40 0.05 -7.03
N GLY A 40 -2.75 -0.60 -8.00
CA GLY A 40 -2.78 -2.05 -8.15
C GLY A 40 -2.17 -2.77 -6.94
N SER A 41 -1.10 -2.22 -6.36
CA SER A 41 -0.47 -2.78 -5.15
C SER A 41 -1.39 -2.70 -3.93
N LEU A 42 -2.10 -1.58 -3.73
CA LEU A 42 -3.09 -1.46 -2.65
C LEU A 42 -4.24 -2.47 -2.84
N GLY A 43 -4.82 -2.52 -4.04
CA GLY A 43 -5.92 -3.44 -4.33
C GLY A 43 -5.50 -4.91 -4.20
N GLY A 44 -4.32 -5.26 -4.70
CA GLY A 44 -3.74 -6.59 -4.56
C GLY A 44 -3.47 -6.96 -3.09
N ALA A 45 -2.96 -6.02 -2.29
CA ALA A 45 -2.73 -6.24 -0.86
C ALA A 45 -4.03 -6.42 -0.05
N VAL A 46 -5.09 -5.69 -0.42
CA VAL A 46 -6.43 -5.87 0.18
C VAL A 46 -7.00 -7.25 -0.19
N ASN A 47 -6.99 -7.59 -1.49
CA ASN A 47 -7.49 -8.89 -1.97
C ASN A 47 -6.69 -10.07 -1.40
N GLY A 48 -5.38 -9.90 -1.25
CA GLY A 48 -4.48 -10.87 -0.64
C GLY A 48 -4.49 -10.89 0.88
N LYS A 49 -5.37 -10.12 1.54
CA LYS A 49 -5.48 -10.03 3.00
C LYS A 49 -4.15 -9.69 3.71
N THR A 50 -3.30 -8.90 3.04
CA THR A 50 -2.07 -8.36 3.64
C THR A 50 -2.39 -7.09 4.43
N ILE A 51 -3.27 -6.26 3.87
CA ILE A 51 -3.85 -5.10 4.54
C ILE A 51 -5.37 -5.20 4.52
N ILE A 52 -6.03 -4.57 5.49
CA ILE A 52 -7.47 -4.32 5.48
C ILE A 52 -7.72 -2.83 5.28
N ARG A 53 -8.83 -2.49 4.62
CA ARG A 53 -9.30 -1.11 4.54
C ARG A 53 -10.39 -0.89 5.59
N SER A 54 -10.17 0.05 6.49
CA SER A 54 -11.19 0.50 7.45
C SER A 54 -11.44 1.99 7.21
N GLY A 55 -12.52 2.30 6.50
CA GLY A 55 -12.84 3.66 6.05
C GLY A 55 -11.73 4.29 5.21
N ASN A 56 -11.09 5.32 5.77
CA ASN A 56 -10.01 6.08 5.14
C ASN A 56 -8.60 5.62 5.53
N LYS A 57 -8.48 4.49 6.22
CA LYS A 57 -7.18 3.91 6.61
C LYS A 57 -7.01 2.51 6.05
N TYR A 58 -5.75 2.14 5.88
CA TYR A 58 -5.30 0.78 5.69
C TYR A 58 -4.55 0.34 6.93
N GLN A 59 -4.77 -0.91 7.35
CA GLN A 59 -4.02 -1.54 8.42
C GLN A 59 -3.40 -2.83 7.92
N ARG A 60 -2.11 -3.04 8.21
CA ARG A 60 -1.45 -4.32 7.92
C ARG A 60 -1.84 -5.38 8.93
N ILE A 61 -2.22 -6.55 8.43
CA ILE A 61 -2.70 -7.67 9.25
C ILE A 61 -1.85 -8.95 9.10
N ARG A 62 -0.88 -8.95 8.19
CA ARG A 62 0.03 -10.06 7.92
C ARG A 62 1.39 -9.55 7.44
#